data_AF-A0AAU8M1A8-F1
#
_entry.id   AF-A0AAU8M1A8-F1
#
_cell.length_a   1.000
_cell.length_b   1.000
_cell.length_c   1.000
_cell.angle_alpha   90.00
_cell.angle_beta   90.00
_cell.angle_gamma   90.00
#
_symmetry.space_group_name_H-M   'P 1'
#
loop_
_entity.id
_entity.type
_entity.pdbx_description
1 polymer ?
#
loop_
_entity_poly.entity_id
_entity_poly.type
_entity_poly.pdbx_seq_one_letter_code
_entity_poly.pdbx_strand_id
1 'polypeptide(L)'
;MDTLLVEQGRFVSCPTRGAAMKDNEQRDLFRKELERQARHLAACLQAKQQPLTIYRHMVVIGNLIDFLCFDCGITRFEDIQQEMLCNRFCSEYGSNVQGQTESEVKASVKKFFHFLVNKQGVSVGKDVLVGLNLTSR
;
A
#
# COMPACT_ATOMS: atom_id res chain seq x y z
N MET A 1 29.91 -34.99 -2.20
CA MET A 1 28.83 -35.11 -3.21
C MET A 1 27.56 -34.61 -2.54
N ASP A 2 27.47 -33.33 -2.19
CA ASP A 2 27.39 -32.14 -3.06
C ASP A 2 26.04 -32.03 -3.79
N THR A 3 25.18 -31.21 -3.17
CA THR A 3 24.55 -30.00 -3.75
C THR A 3 23.12 -30.07 -4.34
N LEU A 4 22.36 -29.01 -3.97
CA LEU A 4 21.17 -28.39 -4.58
C LEU A 4 19.81 -28.94 -4.11
N LEU A 5 19.07 -28.32 -3.18
CA LEU A 5 18.53 -26.94 -3.08
C LEU A 5 17.55 -26.62 -4.21
N VAL A 6 16.25 -26.70 -3.90
CA VAL A 6 15.23 -25.81 -4.46
C VAL A 6 14.12 -25.63 -3.40
N GLU A 7 14.17 -24.52 -2.66
CA GLU A 7 12.98 -23.94 -2.03
C GLU A 7 12.09 -23.37 -3.13
N GLN A 8 10.86 -23.89 -3.28
CA GLN A 8 9.84 -23.25 -4.11
C GLN A 8 8.62 -22.90 -3.25
N GLY A 9 8.45 -21.60 -3.05
CA GLY A 9 7.16 -20.94 -3.17
C GLY A 9 6.08 -21.37 -2.19
N ARG A 10 6.26 -21.13 -0.89
CA ARG A 10 5.10 -20.89 -0.03
C ARG A 10 4.55 -19.50 -0.38
N PHE A 11 3.60 -19.47 -1.31
CA PHE A 11 2.55 -18.46 -1.29
C PHE A 11 1.88 -18.57 0.08
N VAL A 12 2.19 -17.66 1.00
CA VAL A 12 1.45 -17.53 2.24
C VAL A 12 0.08 -16.99 1.85
N SER A 13 -0.88 -17.90 1.65
CA SER A 13 -2.28 -17.55 1.47
C SER A 13 -2.71 -16.66 2.63
N CYS A 14 -3.38 -15.55 2.32
CA CYS A 14 -4.01 -14.68 3.32
C CYS A 14 -4.78 -15.56 4.32
N PRO A 15 -4.67 -15.30 5.63
CA PRO A 15 -5.36 -16.11 6.63
C PRO A 15 -6.86 -16.10 6.35
N THR A 16 -7.41 -17.31 6.22
CA THR A 16 -8.82 -17.56 5.91
C THR A 16 -9.73 -16.95 6.96
N ARG A 17 -10.62 -16.05 6.51
CA ARG A 17 -11.96 -15.70 7.05
C ARG A 17 -12.28 -16.38 8.39
N GLY A 18 -12.01 -15.71 9.52
CA GLY A 18 -12.22 -16.34 10.83
C GLY A 18 -12.13 -15.46 12.07
N ALA A 19 -12.50 -14.17 12.03
CA ALA A 19 -12.65 -13.31 13.22
C ALA A 19 -13.60 -12.13 12.94
N ALA A 20 -14.90 -12.36 12.85
CA ALA A 20 -15.78 -11.52 12.02
C ALA A 20 -16.44 -10.27 12.66
N MET A 21 -16.15 -9.89 13.91
CA MET A 21 -16.84 -8.72 14.52
C MET A 21 -15.91 -7.64 15.09
N LYS A 22 -14.85 -8.00 15.83
CA LYS A 22 -13.90 -7.00 16.38
C LYS A 22 -12.93 -6.47 15.32
N ASP A 23 -12.48 -7.35 14.41
CA ASP A 23 -11.62 -6.97 13.28
C ASP A 23 -12.33 -6.04 12.29
N ASN A 24 -13.66 -6.13 12.14
CA ASN A 24 -14.38 -5.27 11.20
C ASN A 24 -14.37 -3.81 11.64
N GLU A 25 -14.59 -3.53 12.93
CA GLU A 25 -14.57 -2.16 13.45
C GLU A 25 -13.15 -1.57 13.39
N GLN A 26 -12.13 -2.35 13.77
CA GLN A 26 -10.73 -1.91 13.68
C GLN A 26 -10.31 -1.65 12.24
N ARG A 27 -10.73 -2.51 11.30
CA ARG A 27 -10.51 -2.31 9.88
C ARG A 27 -11.21 -1.05 9.36
N ASP A 28 -12.44 -0.77 9.79
CA ASP A 28 -13.16 0.43 9.38
C ASP A 28 -12.49 1.70 9.92
N LEU A 29 -12.00 1.69 11.16
CA LEU A 29 -11.21 2.79 11.73
C LEU A 29 -9.90 2.99 10.96
N PHE A 30 -9.21 1.90 10.65
CA PHE A 30 -7.97 1.95 9.88
C PHE A 30 -8.18 2.46 8.45
N ARG A 31 -9.24 1.99 7.78
CA ARG A 31 -9.65 2.48 6.47
C ARG A 31 -9.92 3.98 6.50
N LYS A 32 -10.73 4.45 7.46
CA LYS A 32 -11.03 5.87 7.63
C LYS A 32 -9.77 6.70 7.85
N GLU A 33 -8.81 6.17 8.59
CA GLU A 33 -7.52 6.81 8.79
C GLU A 33 -6.72 6.89 7.50
N LEU A 34 -6.60 5.81 6.75
CA LEU A 34 -5.94 5.79 5.44
C LEU A 34 -6.58 6.78 4.46
N GLU A 35 -7.91 6.83 4.39
CA GLU A 35 -8.66 7.76 3.54
C GLU A 35 -8.45 9.22 3.98
N ARG A 36 -8.38 9.48 5.29
CA ARG A 36 -8.03 10.79 5.83
C ARG A 36 -6.65 11.21 5.37
N GLN A 37 -5.67 10.32 5.45
CA GLN A 37 -4.31 10.58 5.00
C GLN A 37 -4.23 10.78 3.49
N ALA A 38 -5.00 10.04 2.70
CA ALA A 38 -5.10 10.23 1.26
C ALA A 38 -5.64 11.62 0.90
N ARG A 39 -6.67 12.12 1.61
CA ARG A 39 -7.18 13.48 1.43
C ARG A 39 -6.14 14.54 1.79
N HIS A 40 -5.39 14.35 2.88
CA HIS A 40 -4.31 15.26 3.25
C HIS A 40 -3.18 15.29 2.20
N LEU A 41 -2.83 14.12 1.64
CA LEU A 41 -1.90 14.06 0.53
C LEU A 41 -2.43 14.82 -0.69
N ALA A 42 -3.69 14.62 -1.07
CA ALA A 42 -4.31 15.32 -2.21
C ALA A 42 -4.18 16.84 -2.04
N ALA A 43 -4.51 17.37 -0.85
CA ALA A 43 -4.35 18.78 -0.53
C ALA A 43 -2.88 19.25 -0.64
N CYS A 44 -1.92 18.44 -0.18
CA CYS A 44 -0.50 18.75 -0.32
C CYS A 44 -0.03 18.78 -1.80
N LEU A 45 -0.65 17.98 -2.67
CA LEU A 45 -0.30 17.91 -4.08
C LEU A 45 -0.94 19.02 -4.91
N GLN A 46 -2.08 19.57 -4.49
CA GLN A 46 -2.75 20.68 -5.19
C GLN A 46 -1.84 21.90 -5.37
N ALA A 47 -0.91 22.14 -4.45
CA ALA A 47 0.04 23.25 -4.57
C ALA A 47 1.14 23.03 -5.64
N LYS A 48 1.30 21.80 -6.15
CA LYS A 48 2.50 21.41 -6.94
C LYS A 48 2.20 20.63 -8.21
N GLN A 49 1.00 20.11 -8.39
CA GLN A 49 0.65 19.20 -9.47
C GLN A 49 -0.65 19.58 -10.16
N GLN A 50 -0.79 19.18 -11.42
CA GLN A 50 -2.02 19.38 -12.17
C GLN A 50 -3.15 18.49 -11.63
N PRO A 51 -4.41 18.93 -11.71
CA PRO A 51 -5.56 18.17 -11.22
C PRO A 51 -5.64 16.72 -11.75
N LEU A 52 -5.34 16.53 -13.04
CA LEU A 52 -5.36 15.20 -13.66
C LEU A 52 -4.33 14.24 -13.04
N THR A 53 -3.13 14.74 -12.73
CA THR A 53 -2.07 13.96 -12.08
C THR A 53 -2.48 13.58 -10.65
N ILE A 54 -3.09 14.52 -9.92
CA ILE A 54 -3.59 14.28 -8.56
C ILE A 54 -4.68 13.22 -8.60
N TYR A 55 -5.63 13.32 -9.53
CA TYR A 55 -6.68 12.33 -9.72
C TYR A 55 -6.10 10.94 -9.95
N ARG A 56 -5.14 10.79 -10.86
CA ARG A 56 -4.48 9.50 -11.12
C ARG A 56 -3.83 8.91 -9.87
N HIS A 57 -3.12 9.71 -9.10
CA HIS A 57 -2.55 9.27 -7.82
C HIS A 57 -3.63 8.83 -6.83
N MET A 58 -4.73 9.59 -6.71
CA MET A 58 -5.81 9.27 -5.78
C MET A 58 -6.58 8.00 -6.17
N VAL A 59 -6.74 7.72 -7.47
CA VAL A 59 -7.32 6.46 -7.93
C VAL A 59 -6.46 5.26 -7.51
N VAL A 60 -5.13 5.34 -7.69
CA VAL A 60 -4.24 4.27 -7.23
C VAL A 60 -4.32 4.09 -5.72
N ILE A 61 -4.30 5.20 -4.96
CA ILE A 61 -4.33 5.15 -3.50
C ILE A 61 -5.67 4.60 -3.00
N GLY A 62 -6.80 4.97 -3.61
CA GLY A 62 -8.11 4.40 -3.26
C GLY A 62 -8.13 2.88 -3.40
N ASN A 63 -7.67 2.37 -4.55
CA ASN A 63 -7.56 0.93 -4.77
C ASN A 63 -6.55 0.26 -3.84
N LEU A 64 -5.45 0.94 -3.48
CA LEU A 64 -4.51 0.44 -2.48
C LEU A 64 -5.17 0.29 -1.11
N ILE A 65 -5.98 1.26 -0.70
CA ILE A 65 -6.69 1.22 0.59
C ILE A 65 -7.66 0.04 0.60
N ASP A 66 -8.42 -0.14 -0.48
CA ASP A 66 -9.33 -1.28 -0.62
C ASP A 66 -8.55 -2.60 -0.56
N PHE A 67 -7.43 -2.72 -1.28
CA PHE A 67 -6.58 -3.91 -1.25
C PHE A 67 -6.03 -4.22 0.15
N LEU A 68 -5.51 -3.22 0.86
CA LEU A 68 -4.95 -3.41 2.20
C LEU A 68 -6.03 -3.82 3.21
N CYS A 69 -7.22 -3.21 3.13
CA CYS A 69 -8.28 -3.48 4.08
C CYS A 69 -9.03 -4.78 3.75
N PHE A 70 -9.49 -4.96 2.52
CA PHE A 70 -10.36 -6.08 2.14
C PHE A 70 -9.58 -7.33 1.76
N ASP A 71 -8.58 -7.21 0.89
CA ASP A 71 -7.85 -8.38 0.37
C ASP A 71 -6.76 -8.86 1.33
N CYS A 72 -6.15 -7.94 2.08
CA CYS A 72 -5.10 -8.26 3.06
C CYS A 72 -5.58 -8.27 4.51
N GLY A 73 -6.74 -7.68 4.84
CA GLY A 73 -7.26 -7.67 6.21
C GLY A 73 -6.42 -6.84 7.19
N ILE A 74 -5.64 -5.89 6.71
CA ILE A 74 -4.75 -5.07 7.55
C ILE A 74 -5.58 -4.07 8.37
N THR A 75 -5.21 -3.92 9.64
CA THR A 75 -5.87 -3.00 10.57
C THR A 75 -4.92 -1.95 11.15
N ARG A 76 -3.63 -2.01 10.82
CA ARG A 76 -2.59 -1.11 11.34
C ARG A 76 -1.49 -0.86 10.32
N PHE A 77 -0.82 0.28 10.44
CA PHE A 77 0.28 0.66 9.53
C PHE A 77 1.52 -0.23 9.68
N GLU A 78 1.77 -0.75 10.88
CA GLU A 78 2.94 -1.59 11.15
C GLU A 78 2.87 -2.97 10.48
N ASP A 79 1.67 -3.44 10.19
CA ASP A 79 1.42 -4.75 9.57
C ASP A 79 1.53 -4.71 8.05
N ILE A 80 1.66 -3.51 7.46
CA ILE A 80 1.87 -3.35 6.03
C ILE A 80 3.27 -3.84 5.69
N GLN A 81 3.35 -4.80 4.78
CA GLN A 81 4.61 -5.36 4.29
C GLN A 81 4.91 -4.88 2.87
N GLN A 82 6.19 -4.79 2.53
CA GLN A 82 6.67 -4.44 1.20
C GLN A 82 6.10 -5.37 0.12
N GLU A 83 6.04 -6.68 0.38
CA GLU A 83 5.57 -7.67 -0.58
C GLU A 83 4.11 -7.41 -1.00
N MET A 84 3.27 -6.97 -0.05
CA MET A 84 1.88 -6.57 -0.32
C MET A 84 1.83 -5.41 -1.31
N LEU A 85 2.72 -4.43 -1.16
CA LEU A 85 2.73 -3.21 -1.98
C LEU A 85 3.38 -3.42 -3.35
N CYS A 86 4.59 -3.98 -3.39
CA CYS A 86 5.42 -4.02 -4.59
C CYS A 86 5.15 -5.21 -5.50
N ASN A 87 4.77 -6.36 -4.92
CA ASN A 87 4.58 -7.59 -5.69
C ASN A 87 3.09 -7.83 -5.90
N ARG A 88 2.31 -7.92 -4.81
CA ARG A 88 0.89 -8.27 -4.91
C ARG A 88 0.05 -7.15 -5.53
N PHE A 89 0.02 -5.98 -4.89
CA PHE A 89 -0.80 -4.87 -5.37
C PHE A 89 -0.39 -4.41 -6.77
N CYS A 90 0.90 -4.24 -7.05
CA CYS A 90 1.35 -3.83 -8.39
C CYS A 90 1.01 -4.86 -9.47
N SER A 91 1.12 -6.17 -9.19
CA SER A 91 0.76 -7.22 -10.15
C SER A 91 -0.73 -7.27 -10.40
N GLU A 92 -1.55 -7.15 -9.36
CA GLU A 92 -3.01 -7.21 -9.44
C GLU A 92 -3.59 -5.96 -10.11
N TYR A 93 -3.11 -4.78 -9.70
CA TYR A 93 -3.53 -3.50 -10.29
C TYR A 93 -3.10 -3.38 -11.75
N GLY A 94 -1.88 -3.81 -12.08
CA GLY A 94 -1.34 -3.79 -13.45
C GLY A 94 -2.12 -4.68 -14.43
N SER A 95 -2.74 -5.75 -13.92
CA SER A 95 -3.53 -6.68 -14.73
C SER A 95 -4.96 -6.19 -14.97
N ASN A 96 -5.51 -5.34 -14.09
CA ASN A 96 -6.93 -4.97 -14.07
C ASN A 96 -7.24 -3.55 -14.52
N VAL A 97 -6.27 -2.62 -14.55
CA VAL A 97 -6.53 -1.20 -14.83
C VAL A 97 -5.90 -0.76 -16.15
N GLN A 98 -6.74 -0.60 -17.18
CA GLN A 98 -6.32 0.01 -18.45
C GLN A 98 -6.00 1.50 -18.22
N GLY A 99 -4.74 1.89 -18.43
CA GLY A 99 -4.35 3.31 -18.54
C GLY A 99 -3.30 3.82 -17.55
N GLN A 100 -2.77 2.97 -16.66
CA GLN A 100 -1.58 3.31 -15.85
C GLN A 100 -0.52 2.22 -15.95
N THR A 101 0.73 2.63 -16.06
CA THR A 101 1.90 1.73 -16.04
C THR A 101 2.23 1.30 -14.62
N GLU A 102 2.88 0.14 -14.46
CA GLU A 102 3.38 -0.34 -13.17
C GLU A 102 4.26 0.71 -12.46
N SER A 103 5.06 1.44 -13.22
CA SER A 103 5.90 2.54 -12.71
C SER A 103 5.08 3.69 -12.12
N GLU A 104 3.96 4.06 -12.73
CA GLU A 104 3.05 5.10 -12.21
C GLU A 104 2.34 4.65 -10.92
N VAL A 105 1.98 3.37 -10.85
CA VAL A 105 1.42 2.75 -9.64
C VAL A 105 2.44 2.80 -8.52
N LYS A 106 3.66 2.29 -8.75
CA LYS A 106 4.77 2.32 -7.79
C LYS A 106 5.09 3.75 -7.32
N ALA A 107 5.09 4.72 -8.24
CA ALA A 107 5.31 6.13 -7.90
C ALA A 107 4.23 6.69 -6.98
N SER A 108 2.95 6.35 -7.23
CA SER A 108 1.82 6.76 -6.40
C SER A 108 1.89 6.17 -5.00
N VAL A 109 2.15 4.87 -4.90
CA VAL A 109 2.35 4.15 -3.63
C VAL A 109 3.51 4.77 -2.85
N LYS A 110 4.69 4.91 -3.48
CA LYS A 110 5.87 5.51 -2.85
C LYS A 110 5.59 6.92 -2.31
N LYS A 111 4.90 7.76 -3.10
CA LYS A 111 4.56 9.12 -2.71
C LYS A 111 3.63 9.16 -1.50
N PHE A 112 2.67 8.24 -1.42
CA PHE A 112 1.79 8.10 -0.27
C PHE A 112 2.54 7.71 1.01
N PHE A 113 3.35 6.65 0.96
CA PHE A 113 4.11 6.23 2.14
C PHE A 113 5.19 7.24 2.54
N HIS A 114 5.82 7.92 1.58
CA HIS A 114 6.71 9.04 1.88
C HIS A 114 5.99 10.17 2.63
N PHE A 115 4.74 10.49 2.25
CA PHE A 115 3.94 11.47 2.96
C PHE A 115 3.58 11.00 4.38
N LEU A 116 3.14 9.76 4.55
CA LEU A 116 2.83 9.18 5.85
C LEU A 116 4.02 9.28 6.81
N VAL A 117 5.20 8.83 6.37
CA VAL A 117 6.39 8.78 7.22
C VAL A 117 6.93 10.19 7.47
N ASN A 118 7.21 10.96 6.41
CA ASN A 118 7.98 12.20 6.53
C ASN A 118 7.14 13.45 6.84
N LYS A 119 5.83 13.41 6.61
CA LYS A 119 4.94 14.56 6.89
C LYS A 119 3.97 14.32 8.02
N GLN A 120 3.57 13.08 8.26
CA GLN A 120 2.58 12.74 9.28
C GLN A 120 3.20 12.01 10.47
N GLY A 121 4.47 11.60 10.40
CA GLY A 121 5.15 10.86 11.47
C GLY A 121 4.56 9.47 11.71
N VAL A 122 3.88 8.90 10.72
CA VAL A 122 3.27 7.57 10.82
C VAL A 122 4.37 6.52 10.71
N SER A 123 4.42 5.62 11.68
CA SER A 123 5.33 4.47 11.65
C SER A 123 4.75 3.37 10.76
N VAL A 124 5.58 2.82 9.89
CA VAL A 124 5.24 1.71 8.98
C VAL A 124 6.28 0.60 9.13
N GLY A 125 6.01 -0.58 8.56
CA GLY A 125 6.95 -1.70 8.54
C GLY A 125 8.35 -1.29 8.05
N LYS A 126 9.40 -1.81 8.70
CA LYS A 126 10.81 -1.48 8.35
C LYS A 126 11.14 -1.91 6.92
N ASP A 127 10.59 -3.02 6.48
CA ASP A 127 10.68 -3.55 5.13
C ASP A 127 10.02 -2.60 4.11
N VAL A 128 8.92 -1.94 4.45
CA VAL A 128 8.29 -0.91 3.60
C VAL A 128 9.24 0.29 3.41
N LEU A 129 9.90 0.73 4.48
CA LEU A 129 10.87 1.84 4.40
C LEU A 129 12.02 1.52 3.45
N VAL A 130 12.58 0.31 3.56
CA VAL A 130 13.68 -0.15 2.69
C VAL A 130 13.19 -0.36 1.26
N GLY A 131 12.10 -1.11 1.08
CA GLY A 131 11.55 -1.50 -0.21
C GLY A 131 11.09 -0.33 -1.07
N LEU A 132 10.52 0.70 -0.46
CA LEU A 132 10.11 1.92 -1.16
C LEU A 132 11.25 2.94 -1.25
N ASN A 133 12.44 2.64 -0.72
CA ASN A 133 13.58 3.55 -0.61
C ASN A 133 13.15 4.90 0.00
N LEU A 134 12.47 4.82 1.16
CA LEU A 134 12.04 5.95 1.97
C LEU A 134 13.13 6.30 2.98
N THR A 135 14.33 6.60 2.50
CA THR A 135 15.37 7.14 3.36
C THR A 135 15.06 8.61 3.63
N SER A 136 14.89 8.93 4.92
CA SER A 136 14.83 10.31 5.39
C SER A 136 16.14 10.99 4.99
N ARG A 137 16.07 12.07 4.21
CA ARG A 137 17.19 12.99 3.97
C ARG A 137 17.14 14.09 5.01
#